data_AF-A0A8T4ZPS4-F1
#
_entry.id   AF-A0A8T4ZPS4-F1
#
_cell.length_a   1.000
_cell.length_b   1.000
_cell.length_c   1.000
_cell.angle_alpha   90.00
_cell.angle_beta   90.00
_cell.angle_gamma   90.00
#
_symmetry.space_group_name_H-M   'P 1'
#
loop_
_entity.id
_entity.type
_entity.pdbx_description
1 polymer ?
#
loop_
_entity_poly.entity_id
_entity_poly.type
_entity_poly.pdbx_seq_one_letter_code
_entity_poly.pdbx_strand_id
1 'polypeptide(L)'
;MRAKIVRSLTYNEVVNRISEIEKRNKWGVNTPNPNGKLFYDASKTEDYEEWRKLRDAIEAFREGEGFDYNLEEELEVSETDMKLTIKRIELIDFISKTRINSINNLASKVGRDVKNVYKDLKILERMGLVRLVKQGKR
;
A
#
# COMPACT_ATOMS: atom_id res chain seq x y z
N MET A 1 -11.69 8.74 7.27
CA MET A 1 -10.47 9.28 7.94
C MET A 1 -9.48 9.64 6.84
N ARG A 2 -8.72 10.74 6.96
CA ARG A 2 -7.62 11.02 6.01
C ARG A 2 -6.31 10.53 6.63
N ALA A 3 -5.61 9.65 5.93
CA ALA A 3 -4.30 9.17 6.32
C ALA A 3 -3.27 9.67 5.32
N LYS A 4 -2.24 10.35 5.81
CA LYS A 4 -1.07 10.68 5.01
C LYS A 4 -0.09 9.52 5.12
N ILE A 5 0.21 8.88 3.99
CA ILE A 5 1.16 7.76 3.93
C ILE A 5 2.38 8.16 3.11
N VAL A 6 3.53 7.61 3.47
CA VAL A 6 4.74 7.67 2.65
C VAL A 6 4.98 6.26 2.15
N ARG A 7 5.05 6.06 0.83
CA ARG A 7 5.32 4.74 0.25
C ARG A 7 6.35 4.82 -0.86
N SER A 8 7.16 3.77 -0.95
CA SER A 8 8.06 3.57 -2.09
C SER A 8 7.23 3.18 -3.31
N LEU A 9 7.47 3.85 -4.44
CA LEU A 9 6.88 3.47 -5.71
C LEU A 9 7.63 2.29 -6.31
N THR A 10 6.93 1.46 -7.06
CA THR A 10 7.56 0.45 -7.93
C THR A 10 8.03 1.10 -9.23
N TYR A 11 8.97 0.45 -9.94
CA TYR A 11 9.46 0.92 -11.24
C TYR A 11 8.33 1.23 -12.23
N ASN A 12 7.34 0.33 -12.34
CA ASN A 12 6.20 0.51 -13.24
C ASN A 12 5.33 1.72 -12.86
N GLU A 13 5.15 1.97 -11.56
CA GLU A 13 4.39 3.13 -11.09
C GLU A 13 5.10 4.44 -11.43
N VAL A 14 6.43 4.49 -11.29
CA VAL A 14 7.23 5.65 -11.67
C VAL A 14 7.15 5.91 -13.17
N VAL A 15 7.30 4.87 -14.01
CA VAL A 15 7.16 4.98 -15.46
C VAL A 15 5.78 5.51 -15.84
N ASN A 16 4.71 4.97 -15.24
CA ASN A 16 3.35 5.42 -15.50
C ASN A 16 3.17 6.89 -15.09
N ARG A 17 3.72 7.30 -13.95
CA ARG A 17 3.60 8.66 -13.44
C ARG A 17 4.33 9.68 -14.31
N ILE A 18 5.53 9.35 -14.79
CA ILE A 18 6.24 10.14 -15.81
C ILE A 18 5.36 10.32 -17.05
N SER A 19 4.76 9.24 -17.54
CA SER A 19 3.87 9.29 -18.71
C SER A 19 2.67 10.22 -18.49
N GLU A 20 2.04 10.18 -17.32
CA GLU A 20 0.92 11.06 -16.99
C GLU A 20 1.33 12.53 -16.88
N ILE A 21 2.46 12.84 -16.24
CA ILE A 21 2.97 14.22 -16.17
C ILE A 21 3.31 14.74 -17.58
N GLU A 22 3.92 13.91 -18.42
CA GLU A 22 4.27 14.27 -19.80
C GLU A 22 3.03 14.51 -20.66
N LYS A 23 1.99 13.69 -20.52
CA LYS A 23 0.69 13.90 -21.21
C LYS A 23 0.02 15.18 -20.73
N ARG A 24 -0.08 15.39 -19.42
CA ARG A 24 -0.73 16.57 -18.80
C ARG A 24 -0.09 17.86 -19.28
N ASN A 25 1.24 17.87 -19.38
CA ASN A 25 1.98 19.06 -19.78
C ASN A 25 2.28 19.16 -21.27
N LYS A 26 1.90 18.15 -22.07
CA LYS A 26 2.25 18.01 -23.49
C LYS A 26 3.76 18.01 -23.73
N TRP A 27 4.54 17.46 -22.80
CA TRP A 27 6.00 17.45 -22.85
C TRP A 27 6.57 16.45 -23.87
N GLY A 28 5.85 15.39 -24.24
CA GLY A 28 6.18 14.53 -25.40
C GLY A 28 7.68 14.24 -25.58
N VAL A 29 8.20 14.41 -26.81
CA VAL A 29 9.64 14.28 -27.13
C VAL A 29 10.42 15.56 -26.79
N ASN A 30 9.72 16.69 -26.62
CA ASN A 30 10.30 17.96 -26.16
C ASN A 30 10.40 17.97 -24.64
N THR A 31 11.17 17.01 -24.13
CA THR A 31 11.50 16.94 -22.71
C THR A 31 12.17 18.25 -22.29
N PRO A 32 11.81 18.81 -21.12
CA PRO A 32 12.51 19.96 -20.59
C PRO A 32 13.97 19.56 -20.37
N ASN A 33 14.85 20.13 -21.19
CA ASN A 33 16.27 19.81 -21.17
C ASN A 33 16.86 20.36 -19.86
N PRO A 34 17.45 19.51 -18.98
CA PRO A 34 18.04 19.95 -17.72
C PRO A 34 19.10 21.06 -17.89
N ASN A 35 19.74 21.09 -19.07
CA ASN A 35 20.82 22.02 -19.41
C ASN A 35 20.45 23.00 -20.55
N GLY A 36 19.22 22.94 -21.06
CA GLY A 36 18.77 23.76 -22.17
C GLY A 36 17.91 24.91 -21.68
N LYS A 37 18.21 26.13 -22.13
CA LYS A 37 17.38 27.33 -21.92
C LYS A 37 16.03 27.20 -22.64
N LEU A 38 15.12 26.32 -22.22
CA LEU A 38 13.80 26.19 -22.82
C LEU A 38 12.72 25.96 -21.76
N PHE A 39 11.89 26.99 -21.61
CA PHE A 39 10.57 27.05 -20.95
C PHE A 39 10.53 26.91 -19.41
N TYR A 40 10.96 27.96 -18.72
CA TYR A 40 10.53 28.24 -17.35
C TYR A 40 9.09 28.78 -17.37
N ASP A 41 8.11 27.88 -17.29
CA ASP A 41 6.74 28.24 -16.95
C ASP A 41 6.56 28.03 -15.45
N ALA A 42 6.52 29.14 -14.69
CA ALA A 42 6.38 29.11 -13.23
C ALA A 42 5.08 28.43 -12.76
N SER A 43 4.09 28.27 -13.64
CA SER A 43 2.86 27.52 -13.34
C SER A 43 3.04 26.00 -13.35
N LYS A 44 4.20 25.51 -13.81
CA LYS A 44 4.51 24.07 -13.98
C LYS A 44 5.74 23.63 -13.18
N THR A 45 6.20 24.46 -12.24
CA THR A 45 7.41 24.18 -11.45
C THR A 45 7.28 22.88 -10.65
N GLU A 46 6.13 22.64 -10.03
CA GLU A 46 5.89 21.42 -9.22
C GLU A 46 5.92 20.15 -10.07
N ASP A 47 5.22 20.16 -11.20
CA ASP A 47 5.22 19.06 -12.18
C ASP A 47 6.61 18.77 -12.73
N TYR A 48 7.41 19.81 -12.97
CA TYR A 48 8.78 19.67 -13.48
C TYR A 48 9.70 19.08 -12.42
N GLU A 49 9.61 19.55 -11.18
CA GLU A 49 10.39 19.00 -10.07
C GLU A 49 10.05 17.54 -9.79
N GLU A 50 8.77 17.17 -9.79
CA GLU A 50 8.33 15.78 -9.65
C GLU A 50 8.85 14.93 -10.81
N TRP A 51 8.64 15.36 -12.06
CA TRP A 51 9.12 14.66 -13.25
C TRP A 51 10.64 14.44 -13.23
N ARG A 52 11.41 15.47 -12.85
CA ARG A 52 12.88 15.39 -12.74
C ARG A 52 13.29 14.34 -11.72
N LYS A 53 12.73 14.38 -10.50
CA LYS A 53 13.07 13.40 -9.45
C LYS A 53 12.72 11.97 -9.86
N LEU A 54 11.60 11.78 -10.55
CA LEU A 54 11.20 10.46 -11.08
C LEU A 54 12.17 9.95 -12.16
N ARG A 55 12.65 10.85 -13.04
CA ARG A 55 13.67 10.52 -14.06
C ARG A 55 15.01 10.17 -13.42
N ASP A 56 15.46 10.95 -12.44
CA ASP A 56 16.70 10.69 -11.70
C ASP A 56 16.64 9.31 -10.99
N ALA A 57 15.49 8.95 -10.40
CA ALA A 57 15.29 7.64 -9.78
C ALA A 57 15.37 6.46 -10.76
N ILE A 58 14.88 6.62 -12.00
CA ILE A 58 15.02 5.60 -13.05
C ILE A 58 16.48 5.44 -13.46
N GLU A 59 17.22 6.55 -13.61
CA GLU A 59 18.60 6.51 -14.04
C GLU A 59 19.50 5.87 -12.98
N ALA A 60 19.34 6.25 -11.71
CA ALA A 60 20.03 5.60 -10.59
C ALA A 60 19.81 4.07 -10.59
N PHE A 61 18.58 3.61 -10.84
CA PHE A 61 18.29 2.18 -10.96
C PHE A 61 18.96 1.51 -12.16
N ARG A 62 19.10 2.20 -13.29
CA ARG A 62 19.84 1.69 -14.45
C ARG A 62 21.34 1.59 -14.17
N GLU A 63 21.88 2.53 -13.40
CA GLU A 63 23.28 2.55 -12.97
C GLU A 63 23.58 1.50 -11.88
N GLY A 64 22.56 0.75 -11.43
CA GLY A 64 22.69 -0.31 -10.43
C GLY A 64 22.65 0.19 -8.99
N GLU A 65 22.37 1.47 -8.80
CA GLU A 65 22.00 2.04 -7.50
C GLU A 65 20.56 1.63 -7.18
N GLY A 66 20.23 1.37 -5.92
CA GLY A 66 18.89 0.92 -5.55
C GLY A 66 17.79 1.89 -6.00
N PHE A 67 16.60 1.38 -6.33
CA PHE A 67 15.45 2.22 -6.67
C PHE A 67 14.77 2.73 -5.41
N ASP A 68 14.93 4.02 -5.09
CA ASP A 68 14.29 4.62 -3.91
C ASP A 68 13.59 5.94 -4.28
N TYR A 69 12.33 5.84 -4.70
CA TYR A 69 11.45 7.00 -4.84
C TYR A 69 10.26 6.85 -3.88
N ASN A 70 10.23 7.71 -2.86
CA ASN A 70 9.16 7.75 -1.87
C ASN A 70 8.19 8.88 -2.18
N LEU A 71 6.90 8.56 -2.20
CA LEU A 71 5.82 9.50 -2.44
C LEU A 71 4.96 9.65 -1.19
N GLU A 72 4.63 10.89 -0.83
CA GLU A 72 3.60 11.20 0.14
C GLU A 72 2.23 11.26 -0.54
N GLU A 73 1.28 10.43 -0.10
CA GLU A 73 -0.09 10.44 -0.61
C GLU A 73 -1.08 10.61 0.55
N GLU A 74 -2.09 11.45 0.37
CA GLU A 74 -3.26 11.45 1.23
C GLU A 74 -4.28 10.44 0.70
N LEU A 75 -4.55 9.42 1.51
CA LEU A 75 -5.58 8.44 1.23
C LEU A 75 -6.81 8.73 2.09
N GLU A 76 -7.97 8.73 1.45
CA GLU A 76 -9.23 8.61 2.16
C GLU A 76 -9.40 7.15 2.57
N VAL A 77 -9.18 6.88 3.86
CA VAL A 77 -9.36 5.55 4.44
C VAL A 77 -10.74 5.52 5.07
N SER A 78 -11.63 4.73 4.49
CA SER A 78 -12.91 4.43 5.13
C SER A 78 -12.71 3.40 6.24
N GLU A 79 -13.56 3.40 7.27
CA GLU A 79 -13.55 2.35 8.29
C GLU A 79 -13.76 0.95 7.69
N THR A 80 -14.44 0.89 6.54
CA THR A 80 -14.65 -0.32 5.74
C THR A 80 -13.38 -0.82 5.05
N ASP A 81 -12.40 0.05 4.78
CA ASP A 81 -11.12 -0.33 4.15
C ASP A 81 -10.11 -0.89 5.17
N MET A 82 -10.24 -0.51 6.45
CA MET A 82 -9.43 -1.07 7.54
C MET A 82 -9.87 -2.50 7.89
N LYS A 83 -9.44 -3.46 7.06
CA LYS A 83 -9.68 -4.89 7.30
C LYS A 83 -8.92 -5.44 8.51
N LEU A 84 -7.82 -4.80 8.93
CA LEU A 84 -7.06 -5.12 10.14
C LEU A 84 -7.40 -4.12 11.26
N THR A 85 -8.40 -4.43 12.06
CA THR A 85 -8.71 -3.66 13.28
C THR A 85 -7.86 -4.15 14.46
N ILE A 86 -7.73 -3.33 15.50
CA ILE A 86 -7.03 -3.70 16.75
C ILE A 86 -7.52 -5.06 17.27
N LYS A 87 -8.85 -5.28 17.29
CA LYS A 87 -9.46 -6.54 17.74
C LYS A 87 -9.08 -7.75 16.90
N ARG A 88 -8.79 -7.57 15.61
CA ARG A 88 -8.32 -8.65 14.72
C ARG A 88 -6.83 -8.90 14.89
N ILE A 89 -6.03 -7.87 15.15
CA ILE A 89 -4.60 -8.00 15.49
C ILE A 89 -4.45 -8.76 16.82
N GLU A 90 -5.21 -8.36 17.84
CA GLU A 90 -5.28 -9.08 19.13
C GLU A 90 -5.66 -10.55 18.93
N LEU A 91 -6.60 -10.83 18.02
CA LEU A 91 -7.02 -12.20 17.72
C LEU A 91 -5.89 -13.02 17.07
N ILE A 92 -5.14 -12.44 16.14
CA ILE A 92 -3.96 -13.07 15.52
C ILE A 92 -2.89 -13.37 16.57
N ASP A 93 -2.56 -12.38 17.40
CA ASP A 93 -1.57 -12.52 18.47
C ASP A 93 -1.97 -13.61 19.48
N PHE A 94 -3.26 -13.71 19.81
CA PHE A 94 -3.74 -14.76 20.70
C PHE A 94 -3.61 -16.16 20.09
N ILE A 95 -3.96 -16.31 18.81
CA ILE A 95 -3.87 -17.58 18.07
C ILE A 95 -2.41 -18.03 17.92
N SER A 96 -1.47 -17.10 17.73
CA SER A 96 -0.05 -17.44 17.56
C SER A 96 0.58 -17.98 18.85
N LYS A 97 0.10 -17.53 20.01
CA LYS A 97 0.63 -17.91 21.34
C LYS A 97 -0.08 -19.10 21.97
N THR A 98 -1.31 -19.40 21.53
CA THR A 98 -2.19 -20.35 22.22
C THR A 98 -2.65 -21.45 21.28
N ARG A 99 -2.56 -22.70 21.70
CA ARG A 99 -3.20 -23.81 20.97
C ARG A 99 -4.72 -23.67 21.03
N ILE A 100 -5.34 -23.54 19.86
CA ILE A 100 -6.78 -23.42 19.67
C ILE A 100 -7.31 -24.69 19.01
N ASN A 101 -8.34 -25.29 19.62
CA ASN A 101 -8.93 -26.53 19.12
C ASN A 101 -10.22 -26.31 18.32
N SER A 102 -10.89 -25.17 18.51
CA SER A 102 -12.11 -24.81 17.79
C SER A 102 -12.41 -23.32 17.91
N ILE A 103 -13.31 -22.81 17.07
CA ILE A 103 -13.75 -21.41 17.11
C ILE A 103 -14.46 -21.10 18.43
N ASN A 104 -15.24 -22.05 18.96
CA ASN A 104 -15.88 -21.90 20.28
C ASN A 104 -14.84 -21.82 21.40
N ASN A 105 -13.78 -22.63 21.34
CA ASN A 105 -12.69 -22.56 22.31
C ASN A 105 -11.95 -21.22 22.25
N LEU A 106 -11.68 -20.71 21.04
CA LEU A 106 -11.09 -19.38 20.86
C LEU A 106 -11.98 -18.30 21.47
N ALA A 107 -13.26 -18.27 21.10
CA ALA A 107 -14.24 -17.30 21.56
C ALA A 107 -14.36 -17.25 23.08
N SER A 108 -14.41 -18.42 23.72
CA SER A 108 -14.41 -18.54 25.19
C SER A 108 -13.12 -17.99 25.81
N LYS A 109 -11.94 -18.29 25.24
CA LYS A 109 -10.66 -17.82 25.76
C LYS A 109 -10.46 -16.31 25.62
N VAL A 110 -10.93 -15.71 24.52
CA VAL A 110 -10.83 -14.25 24.31
C VAL A 110 -12.01 -13.49 24.92
N GLY A 111 -12.97 -14.17 25.54
CA GLY A 111 -14.15 -13.55 26.16
C GLY A 111 -15.07 -12.84 25.16
N ARG A 112 -15.18 -13.35 23.92
CA ARG A 112 -15.97 -12.73 22.84
C ARG A 112 -17.04 -13.68 22.31
N ASP A 113 -18.09 -13.11 21.75
CA ASP A 113 -19.15 -13.86 21.07
C ASP A 113 -18.60 -14.68 19.87
N VAL A 114 -19.06 -15.92 19.75
CA VAL A 114 -18.62 -16.89 18.72
C VAL A 114 -18.87 -16.37 17.30
N LYS A 115 -20.03 -15.74 17.05
CA LYS A 115 -20.40 -15.24 15.72
C LYS A 115 -19.48 -14.10 15.30
N ASN A 116 -19.13 -13.22 16.25
CA ASN A 116 -18.19 -12.13 16.01
C ASN A 116 -16.76 -12.64 15.76
N VAL A 117 -16.30 -13.60 16.56
CA VAL A 117 -15.00 -14.23 16.34
C VAL A 117 -14.94 -14.94 14.99
N TYR A 118 -15.99 -15.67 14.61
CA TYR A 118 -16.09 -16.31 13.30
C TYR A 118 -16.03 -15.31 12.15
N LYS A 119 -16.76 -14.19 12.24
CA LYS A 119 -16.72 -13.13 11.23
C LYS A 119 -15.32 -12.54 11.08
N ASP A 120 -14.64 -12.25 12.19
CA ASP A 120 -13.27 -11.74 12.18
C ASP A 120 -12.30 -12.76 11.56
N LEU A 121 -12.40 -14.04 11.94
CA LEU A 121 -11.60 -15.11 11.34
C LEU A 121 -11.84 -15.25 9.83
N LYS A 122 -13.08 -15.06 9.36
CA LYS A 122 -13.38 -15.08 7.92
C LYS A 122 -12.76 -13.91 7.17
N ILE A 123 -12.68 -12.74 7.78
CA ILE A 123 -11.99 -11.58 7.18
C ILE A 123 -10.49 -11.88 7.12
N LEU A 124 -9.91 -12.35 8.22
CA LEU A 124 -8.49 -12.71 8.31
C LEU A 124 -8.11 -13.84 7.34
N GLU A 125 -9.00 -14.81 7.12
CA GLU A 125 -8.80 -15.89 6.14
C GLU A 125 -8.74 -15.35 4.71
N ARG A 126 -9.63 -14.43 4.33
CA ARG A 126 -9.60 -13.77 3.01
C ARG A 126 -8.34 -12.94 2.79
N MET A 127 -7.70 -12.48 3.87
CA MET A 127 -6.43 -11.76 3.83
C MET A 127 -5.22 -12.70 3.79
N GLY A 128 -5.42 -14.02 3.91
CA GLY A 128 -4.33 -15.00 3.96
C GLY A 128 -3.58 -15.07 5.29
N LEU A 129 -4.09 -14.42 6.35
CA LEU A 129 -3.42 -14.35 7.66
C LEU A 129 -3.72 -15.56 8.54
N VAL A 130 -4.86 -16.23 8.32
CA VAL A 130 -5.23 -17.47 9.00
C VAL A 130 -5.86 -18.45 8.02
N ARG A 131 -5.91 -19.73 8.38
CA ARG A 131 -6.62 -20.77 7.62
C ARG A 131 -7.56 -21.52 8.55
N LEU A 132 -8.85 -21.59 8.21
CA LEU A 132 -9.80 -22.40 8.95
C LEU A 132 -9.81 -23.82 8.40
N VAL A 133 -9.43 -24.79 9.23
CA VAL A 133 -9.47 -26.21 8.90
C VAL A 133 -10.69 -26.83 9.55
N LYS A 134 -11.54 -27.50 8.77
CA LYS A 134 -12.67 -28.27 9.30
C LYS A 134 -12.14 -29.53 10.00
N GLN A 135 -12.61 -29.79 11.22
CA GLN A 135 -12.23 -30.97 11.99
C GLN A 135 -13.48 -31.83 12.30
N GLY A 136 -13.53 -33.05 11.73
CA GLY A 136 -14.59 -34.09 11.88
C GLY A 136 -15.57 -34.21 10.67
N LYS A 137 -16.25 -35.32 10.34
CA LYS A 137 -16.06 -36.79 10.49
C LYS A 137 -15.98 -37.35 9.04
N ARG A 138 -15.14 -38.36 8.77
CA ARG A 138 -15.38 -39.27 7.63
C ARG A 138 -16.65 -40.08 7.91
#